data_AF-A0A9D0P350-F1
#
_entry.id   AF-A0A9D0P350-F1
#
_cell.length_a   1.000
_cell.length_b   1.000
_cell.length_c   1.000
_cell.angle_alpha   90.00
_cell.angle_beta   90.00
_cell.angle_gamma   90.00
#
_symmetry.space_group_name_H-M   'P 1'
#
loop_
_entity.id
_entity.type
_entity.pdbx_description
1 polymer ?
#
loop_
_entity_poly.entity_id
_entity_poly.type
_entity_poly.pdbx_seq_one_letter_code
_entity_poly.pdbx_strand_id
1 'polypeptide(L)'
;MNADNAKFEEDMKPRFTSLYSYSRKVKTDPPGRIDKLFDIFPDLKNRIGSDFPDSRIQLVRDFVARERVYSGLTVKLSNSFDAECAVIIWYDADAEGDDTPLVAEFSFRYPNKRWSKNAPREPSNAFDGVTGLMAHDFYISLQDSDKFSDKWLDPNSKTKTRFAYEG
;
A
#
# COMPACT_ATOMS: atom_id res chain seq x y z
N MET A 1 1.97 2.66 -25.68
CA MET A 1 2.44 1.89 -24.49
C MET A 1 3.06 2.90 -23.54
N ASN A 2 2.36 3.24 -22.45
CA ASN A 2 2.85 4.19 -21.45
C ASN A 2 3.71 3.43 -20.43
N ALA A 3 4.81 4.04 -19.99
CA ALA A 3 5.79 3.43 -19.11
C ALA A 3 5.15 2.85 -17.84
N ASP A 4 5.37 1.55 -17.62
CA ASP A 4 5.07 0.83 -16.39
C ASP A 4 5.88 1.41 -15.23
N ASN A 5 5.27 2.17 -14.33
CA ASN A 5 5.93 2.64 -13.11
C ASN A 5 5.73 1.61 -11.99
N ALA A 6 6.55 0.55 -12.01
CA ALA A 6 6.66 -0.35 -10.86
C ALA A 6 7.15 0.42 -9.63
N LYS A 7 6.48 0.27 -8.50
CA LYS A 7 6.77 1.00 -7.26
C LYS A 7 6.72 0.08 -6.04
N PHE A 8 7.47 0.45 -5.01
CA PHE A 8 7.42 -0.18 -3.69
C PHE A 8 6.53 0.66 -2.77
N GLU A 9 5.65 0.02 -2.02
CA GLU A 9 4.78 0.62 -1.01
C GLU A 9 4.89 -0.27 0.24
N GLU A 10 5.18 0.30 1.42
CA GLU A 10 5.30 -0.44 2.69
C GLU A 10 4.35 0.13 3.75
N ASP A 11 3.58 -0.77 4.38
CA ASP A 11 2.63 -0.47 5.46
C ASP A 11 3.20 -0.99 6.79
N MET A 12 3.32 -0.12 7.82
CA MET A 12 4.04 -0.44 9.07
C MET A 12 3.15 -0.37 10.32
N LYS A 13 3.23 -1.39 11.21
CA LYS A 13 2.64 -1.40 12.58
C LYS A 13 3.54 -2.05 13.65
N PRO A 14 3.62 -1.51 14.89
CA PRO A 14 4.33 -2.14 16.02
C PRO A 14 3.47 -3.22 16.74
N ARG A 15 4.00 -4.26 17.42
CA ARG A 15 5.33 -4.90 17.38
C ARG A 15 5.35 -5.91 16.20
N PHE A 16 6.38 -5.85 15.36
CA PHE A 16 6.39 -6.21 13.93
C PHE A 16 5.64 -7.45 13.41
N THR A 17 4.89 -7.21 12.33
CA THR A 17 4.95 -8.01 11.07
C THR A 17 4.98 -7.03 9.89
N SER A 18 6.08 -6.98 9.12
CA SER A 18 6.10 -6.26 7.85
C SER A 18 5.27 -7.04 6.82
N LEU A 19 4.25 -6.39 6.26
CA LEU A 19 3.45 -6.95 5.17
C LEU A 19 4.00 -6.39 3.85
N TYR A 20 4.97 -7.09 3.29
CA TYR A 20 5.57 -6.77 2.00
C TYR A 20 4.51 -6.78 0.89
N SER A 21 4.41 -5.70 0.12
CA SER A 21 3.58 -5.67 -1.08
C SER A 21 4.34 -5.11 -2.28
N TYR A 22 4.62 -5.98 -3.25
CA TYR A 22 5.02 -5.54 -4.59
C TYR A 22 3.77 -5.24 -5.38
N SER A 23 3.38 -3.96 -5.46
CA SER A 23 2.12 -3.55 -6.11
C SER A 23 2.34 -3.13 -7.57
N ARG A 24 1.53 -3.70 -8.46
CA ARG A 24 1.31 -3.17 -9.82
C ARG A 24 -0.11 -2.64 -9.89
N LYS A 25 -0.27 -1.42 -10.40
CA LYS A 25 -1.58 -0.77 -10.54
C LYS A 25 -1.95 -0.72 -12.02
N VAL A 26 -3.16 -1.18 -12.35
CA VAL A 26 -3.75 -1.11 -13.70
C VAL A 26 -5.07 -0.36 -13.57
N LYS A 27 -5.33 0.58 -14.50
CA LYS A 27 -6.65 1.22 -14.60
C LYS A 27 -7.58 0.30 -15.38
N THR A 28 -8.64 -0.17 -14.72
CA THR A 28 -9.65 -1.07 -15.29
C THR A 28 -10.94 -0.90 -14.51
N ASP A 29 -12.07 -1.22 -15.14
CA ASP A 29 -13.33 -1.38 -14.42
C ASP A 29 -13.26 -2.59 -13.46
N PRO A 30 -14.02 -2.58 -12.35
CA PRO A 30 -14.09 -3.72 -11.44
C PRO A 30 -14.52 -5.00 -12.19
N PRO A 31 -13.72 -6.07 -12.17
CA PRO A 31 -13.95 -7.23 -13.03
C PRO A 31 -15.16 -8.08 -12.62
N GLY A 32 -15.72 -7.86 -11.43
CA GLY A 32 -16.89 -8.57 -10.89
C GLY A 32 -16.71 -10.07 -10.65
N ARG A 33 -15.65 -10.68 -11.18
CA ARG A 33 -15.32 -12.10 -11.08
C ARG A 33 -13.80 -12.32 -11.02
N ILE A 34 -13.38 -13.37 -10.30
CA ILE A 34 -11.97 -13.76 -10.14
C ILE A 34 -11.35 -14.25 -11.46
N ASP A 35 -12.09 -14.98 -12.28
CA ASP A 35 -11.58 -15.48 -13.57
C ASP A 35 -11.18 -14.37 -14.53
N LYS A 36 -11.88 -13.23 -14.47
CA LYS A 36 -11.55 -12.01 -15.23
C LYS A 36 -10.29 -11.30 -14.73
N LEU A 37 -9.86 -11.53 -13.49
CA LEU A 37 -8.57 -11.04 -13.02
C LEU A 37 -7.39 -11.74 -13.72
N PHE A 38 -7.57 -12.95 -14.26
CA PHE A 38 -6.51 -13.64 -15.00
C PHE A 38 -6.19 -12.96 -16.34
N ASP A 39 -7.17 -12.28 -16.94
CA ASP A 39 -6.94 -11.49 -18.17
C ASP A 39 -6.09 -10.25 -17.87
N ILE A 40 -6.23 -9.67 -16.67
CA ILE A 40 -5.50 -8.47 -16.21
C ILE A 40 -4.13 -8.85 -15.61
N PHE A 41 -4.09 -9.96 -14.87
CA PHE A 41 -2.92 -10.48 -14.17
C PHE A 41 -2.72 -11.96 -14.52
N PRO A 42 -2.08 -12.28 -15.67
CA PRO A 42 -1.97 -13.66 -16.17
C PRO A 42 -1.29 -14.63 -15.19
N ASP A 43 -0.31 -14.15 -14.43
CA ASP A 43 0.41 -14.96 -13.44
C ASP A 43 -0.43 -15.29 -12.20
N LEU A 44 -1.56 -14.60 -11.98
CA LEU A 44 -2.40 -14.80 -10.80
C LEU A 44 -2.95 -16.22 -10.75
N LYS A 45 -3.39 -16.77 -11.90
CA LYS A 45 -3.91 -18.13 -12.01
C LYS A 45 -2.92 -19.19 -11.49
N ASN A 46 -1.63 -18.98 -11.75
CA ASN A 46 -0.59 -19.92 -11.31
C ASN A 46 -0.30 -19.81 -9.80
N ARG A 47 -0.61 -18.66 -9.19
CA ARG A 47 -0.32 -18.39 -7.77
C ARG A 47 -1.42 -18.84 -6.83
N ILE A 48 -2.67 -18.61 -7.21
CA ILE A 48 -3.83 -18.90 -6.34
C ILE A 48 -4.62 -20.13 -6.78
N GLY A 49 -4.18 -20.79 -7.87
CA GLY A 49 -4.92 -21.86 -8.52
C GLY A 49 -6.05 -21.32 -9.40
N SER A 50 -6.89 -22.24 -9.89
CA SER A 50 -8.02 -21.90 -10.77
C SER A 50 -9.35 -22.49 -10.32
N ASP A 51 -9.41 -23.06 -9.11
CA ASP A 51 -10.61 -23.70 -8.60
C ASP A 51 -11.43 -22.72 -7.74
N PHE A 52 -12.33 -22.00 -8.40
CA PHE A 52 -13.25 -21.04 -7.78
C PHE A 52 -14.69 -21.39 -8.18
N PRO A 53 -15.34 -22.32 -7.44
CA PRO A 53 -16.67 -22.82 -7.78
C PRO A 53 -17.74 -21.71 -7.83
N ASP A 54 -17.59 -20.67 -6.99
CA ASP A 54 -18.21 -19.37 -7.19
C ASP A 54 -17.11 -18.34 -7.48
N SER A 55 -17.03 -17.92 -8.73
CA SER A 55 -16.02 -16.98 -9.21
C SER A 55 -16.45 -15.52 -9.03
N ARG A 56 -17.64 -15.23 -8.51
CA ARG A 56 -18.12 -13.85 -8.31
C ARG A 56 -17.32 -13.17 -7.20
N ILE A 57 -16.87 -11.95 -7.46
CA ILE A 57 -16.30 -11.07 -6.44
C ILE A 57 -17.48 -10.47 -5.66
N GLN A 58 -17.46 -10.65 -4.35
CA GLN A 58 -18.44 -10.07 -3.44
C GLN A 58 -17.77 -9.02 -2.57
N LEU A 59 -18.56 -8.06 -2.09
CA LEU A 59 -18.08 -7.12 -1.08
C LEU A 59 -17.74 -7.87 0.19
N VAL A 60 -16.66 -7.45 0.84
CA VAL A 60 -16.34 -7.93 2.18
C VAL A 60 -17.18 -7.10 3.15
N ARG A 61 -18.15 -7.76 3.81
CA ARG A 61 -19.02 -7.16 4.84
C ARG A 61 -19.85 -5.97 4.33
N ASP A 62 -20.26 -6.00 3.06
CA ASP A 62 -21.02 -4.93 2.40
C ASP A 62 -20.40 -3.53 2.54
N PHE A 63 -19.09 -3.45 2.80
CA PHE A 63 -18.39 -2.19 3.04
C PHE A 63 -17.84 -1.62 1.74
N VAL A 64 -18.11 -0.34 1.51
CA VAL A 64 -17.52 0.45 0.41
C VAL A 64 -16.71 1.60 1.01
N ALA A 65 -15.40 1.57 0.80
CA ALA A 65 -14.52 2.65 1.25
C ALA A 65 -14.55 3.82 0.26
N ARG A 66 -14.76 5.04 0.77
CA ARG A 66 -14.40 6.28 0.08
C ARG A 66 -12.96 6.65 0.47
N GLU A 67 -12.05 6.62 -0.49
CA GLU A 67 -10.62 6.90 -0.26
C GLU A 67 -10.26 8.36 -0.58
N ARG A 68 -9.51 9.01 0.31
CA ARG A 68 -8.76 10.25 0.03
C ARG A 68 -7.27 10.00 0.15
N VAL A 69 -6.52 10.37 -0.89
CA VAL A 69 -5.06 10.25 -0.94
C VAL A 69 -4.42 11.63 -0.96
N TYR A 70 -3.66 11.95 0.08
CA TYR A 70 -2.79 13.13 0.14
C TYR A 70 -1.38 12.68 -0.23
N SER A 71 -0.82 13.22 -1.31
CA SER A 71 0.50 12.83 -1.84
C SER A 71 1.27 14.04 -2.37
N GLY A 72 2.54 13.84 -2.74
CA GLY A 72 3.40 14.89 -3.30
C GLY A 72 4.41 15.48 -2.31
N LEU A 73 4.40 15.02 -1.06
CA LEU A 73 5.47 15.32 -0.10
C LEU A 73 6.59 14.29 -0.23
N THR A 74 7.83 14.71 -0.02
CA THR A 74 9.00 13.84 -0.09
C THR A 74 9.81 13.91 1.19
N VAL A 75 10.37 12.78 1.62
CA VAL A 75 11.30 12.71 2.75
C VAL A 75 12.57 11.99 2.30
N LYS A 76 13.70 12.41 2.87
CA LYS A 76 14.99 11.81 2.54
C LYS A 76 15.21 10.58 3.42
N LEU A 77 14.88 9.40 2.88
CA LEU A 77 15.11 8.10 3.53
C LEU A 77 16.43 7.44 3.11
N SER A 78 17.17 8.04 2.18
CA SER A 78 18.54 7.63 1.84
C SER A 78 19.30 8.80 1.22
N ASN A 79 20.62 8.68 1.10
CA ASN A 79 21.43 9.64 0.34
C ASN A 79 21.25 9.53 -1.18
N SER A 80 20.54 8.50 -1.66
CA SER A 80 20.47 8.15 -3.09
C SER A 80 19.17 8.57 -3.77
N PHE A 81 18.10 8.76 -3.01
CA PHE A 81 16.80 9.14 -3.53
C PHE A 81 15.90 9.69 -2.42
N ASP A 82 15.00 10.59 -2.81
CA ASP A 82 13.90 11.05 -1.96
C ASP A 82 12.74 10.06 -2.09
N ALA A 83 12.17 9.67 -0.96
CA ALA A 83 10.98 8.85 -0.92
C ALA A 83 9.75 9.75 -0.92
N GLU A 84 8.76 9.45 -1.75
CA GLU A 84 7.50 10.19 -1.76
C GLU A 84 6.54 9.57 -0.75
N CYS A 85 5.94 10.41 0.08
CA CYS A 85 5.00 10.01 1.10
C CYS A 85 3.56 10.22 0.64
N ALA A 86 2.69 9.36 1.15
CA ALA A 86 1.26 9.50 1.03
C ALA A 86 0.57 9.24 2.36
N VAL A 87 -0.45 10.04 2.66
CA VAL A 87 -1.45 9.76 3.69
C VAL A 87 -2.71 9.35 2.98
N ILE A 88 -3.23 8.18 3.33
CA ILE A 88 -4.43 7.61 2.73
C ILE A 88 -5.46 7.45 3.84
N ILE A 89 -6.64 8.03 3.63
CA ILE A 89 -7.74 8.01 4.59
C ILE A 89 -8.95 7.32 3.96
N TRP A 90 -9.50 6.34 4.67
CA TRP A 90 -10.76 5.69 4.34
C TRP A 90 -11.89 6.25 5.19
N TYR A 91 -12.99 6.53 4.52
CA TYR A 91 -14.28 6.88 5.10
C TYR A 91 -15.30 5.82 4.67
N ASP A 92 -16.40 5.72 5.42
CA ASP A 92 -17.58 5.01 4.92
C ASP A 92 -18.16 5.78 3.73
N ALA A 93 -18.38 5.11 2.60
CA ALA A 93 -19.00 5.75 1.45
C ALA A 93 -20.51 5.98 1.66
N ASP A 94 -21.15 5.17 2.51
CA ASP A 94 -22.60 5.18 2.71
C ASP A 94 -23.02 6.07 3.90
N ALA A 95 -22.07 6.54 4.72
CA ALA A 95 -22.33 7.47 5.82
C ALA A 95 -22.44 8.92 5.31
N GLU A 96 -23.57 9.26 4.70
CA GLU A 96 -23.82 10.61 4.17
C GLU A 96 -23.60 11.71 5.24
N GLY A 97 -22.71 12.65 4.93
CA GLY A 97 -22.40 13.79 5.81
C GLY A 97 -21.44 13.47 6.97
N ASP A 98 -21.02 12.21 7.13
CA ASP A 98 -20.01 11.82 8.10
C ASP A 98 -18.62 11.81 7.46
N ASP A 99 -17.80 12.78 7.85
CA ASP A 99 -16.39 12.88 7.48
C ASP A 99 -15.48 12.35 8.60
N THR A 100 -15.98 11.46 9.47
CA THR A 100 -15.16 10.76 10.47
C THR A 100 -14.26 9.72 9.79
N PRO A 101 -12.92 9.84 9.88
CA PRO A 101 -12.01 8.84 9.34
C PRO A 101 -12.18 7.47 10.00
N LEU A 102 -12.31 6.40 9.20
CA LEU A 102 -12.36 5.02 9.69
C LEU A 102 -10.95 4.43 9.87
N VAL A 103 -10.10 4.64 8.85
CA VAL A 103 -8.72 4.16 8.84
C VAL A 103 -7.84 5.21 8.18
N ALA A 104 -6.69 5.48 8.78
CA ALA A 104 -5.61 6.25 8.17
C ALA A 104 -4.38 5.37 8.02
N GLU A 105 -3.68 5.54 6.90
CA GLU A 105 -2.42 4.86 6.62
C GLU A 105 -1.42 5.88 6.08
N PHE A 106 -0.18 5.75 6.55
CA PHE A 106 0.96 6.48 6.02
C PHE A 106 1.83 5.49 5.25
N SER A 107 2.11 5.80 4.00
CA SER A 107 2.99 5.00 3.15
C SER A 107 4.05 5.88 2.51
N PHE A 108 5.16 5.24 2.12
CA PHE A 108 6.22 5.86 1.36
C PHE A 108 6.57 4.99 0.16
N ARG A 109 6.96 5.63 -0.94
CA ARG A 109 7.42 4.95 -2.15
C ARG A 109 8.77 5.46 -2.59
N TYR A 110 9.62 4.55 -3.07
CA TYR A 110 10.93 4.88 -3.59
C TYR A 110 11.29 4.02 -4.81
N PRO A 111 12.14 4.52 -5.72
CA PRO A 111 12.52 3.79 -6.92
C PRO A 111 13.40 2.58 -6.58
N ASN A 112 13.22 1.48 -7.30
CA ASN A 112 14.20 0.40 -7.33
C ASN A 112 15.44 0.87 -8.12
N LYS A 113 16.66 0.50 -7.68
CA LYS A 113 17.95 0.85 -8.32
C LYS A 113 17.96 0.61 -9.83
N ARG A 114 17.16 -0.35 -10.34
CA ARG A 114 16.99 -0.65 -11.78
C ARG A 114 16.35 0.48 -12.61
N TRP A 115 15.67 1.45 -11.99
CA TRP A 115 14.85 2.44 -12.71
C TRP A 115 15.48 3.84 -12.84
N SER A 116 16.72 4.00 -12.39
CA SER A 116 17.59 5.09 -12.85
C SER A 116 17.84 4.90 -14.35
N LYS A 117 17.66 5.96 -15.17
CA LYS A 117 17.82 5.92 -16.64
C LYS A 117 19.17 5.34 -17.12
N ASN A 118 20.16 5.22 -16.23
CA ASN A 118 21.52 4.78 -16.52
C ASN A 118 21.97 3.53 -15.72
N ALA A 119 21.08 2.82 -15.02
CA ALA A 119 21.47 1.64 -14.25
C ALA A 119 21.68 0.41 -15.17
N PRO A 120 22.78 -0.37 -15.01
CA PRO A 120 22.97 -1.61 -15.75
C PRO A 120 21.81 -2.59 -15.51
N ARG A 121 21.42 -3.32 -16.57
CA ARG A 121 20.36 -4.35 -16.56
C ARG A 121 20.78 -5.59 -15.76
N GLU A 122 20.99 -5.44 -14.46
CA GLU A 122 21.14 -6.56 -13.55
C GLU A 122 19.74 -7.08 -13.14
N PRO A 123 19.51 -8.40 -13.10
CA PRO A 123 18.26 -9.00 -12.67
C PRO A 123 18.21 -9.04 -11.14
N SER A 124 18.24 -7.88 -10.47
CA SER A 124 17.99 -7.85 -9.04
C SER A 124 16.63 -7.20 -8.77
N ASN A 125 15.73 -7.96 -8.16
CA ASN A 125 14.55 -7.43 -7.47
C ASN A 125 14.95 -6.74 -6.15
N ALA A 126 16.22 -6.29 -6.04
CA ALA A 126 16.82 -5.84 -4.80
C ALA A 126 16.43 -4.40 -4.53
N PHE A 127 15.35 -4.24 -3.76
CA PHE A 127 15.17 -3.03 -2.97
C PHE A 127 16.34 -2.93 -1.98
N ASP A 128 16.81 -1.71 -1.74
CA ASP A 128 17.93 -1.49 -0.83
C ASP A 128 17.45 -1.68 0.61
N GLY A 129 17.94 -2.73 1.28
CA GLY A 129 17.60 -3.02 2.68
C GLY A 129 17.92 -1.85 3.61
N VAL A 130 18.92 -1.02 3.27
CA VAL A 130 19.24 0.21 4.02
C VAL A 130 18.08 1.19 3.98
N THR A 131 17.39 1.32 2.84
CA THR A 131 16.25 2.22 2.71
C THR A 131 15.04 1.72 3.47
N GLY A 132 14.77 0.41 3.44
CA GLY A 132 13.72 -0.19 4.27
C GLY A 132 13.98 0.07 5.75
N LEU A 133 15.23 -0.12 6.21
CA LEU A 133 15.62 0.16 7.58
C LEU A 133 15.48 1.64 7.96
N MET A 134 15.90 2.57 7.09
CA MET A 134 15.77 4.01 7.37
C MET A 134 14.30 4.46 7.38
N ALA A 135 13.45 3.86 6.56
CA ALA A 135 12.02 4.13 6.59
C ALA A 135 11.36 3.63 7.87
N HIS A 136 11.76 2.45 8.31
CA HIS A 136 11.40 1.89 9.61
C HIS A 136 11.81 2.82 10.76
N ASP A 137 13.08 3.26 10.79
CA ASP A 137 13.60 4.13 11.85
C ASP A 137 12.91 5.50 11.87
N PHE A 138 12.59 6.04 10.68
CA PHE A 138 11.78 7.24 10.55
C PHE A 138 10.39 7.06 11.17
N TYR A 139 9.73 5.93 10.94
CA TYR A 139 8.41 5.66 11.47
C TYR A 139 8.40 5.47 12.99
N ILE A 140 9.40 4.77 13.53
CA ILE A 140 9.62 4.68 14.98
C ILE A 140 9.82 6.08 15.56
N SER A 141 10.67 6.90 14.93
CA SER A 141 10.93 8.27 15.39
C SER A 141 9.68 9.16 15.39
N LEU A 142 8.77 8.96 14.43
CA LEU A 142 7.49 9.65 14.41
C LEU A 142 6.61 9.21 15.60
N GLN A 143 6.54 7.91 15.86
CA GLN A 143 5.74 7.33 16.96
C GLN A 143 6.25 7.73 18.34
N ASP A 144 7.56 7.72 18.53
CA ASP A 144 8.22 8.06 19.80
C ASP A 144 8.24 9.57 20.06
N SER A 145 7.80 10.40 19.12
CA SER A 145 7.74 11.84 19.32
C SER A 145 6.50 12.24 20.11
N ASP A 146 6.70 13.02 21.18
CA ASP A 146 5.64 13.61 22.02
C ASP A 146 4.60 14.44 21.23
N LYS A 147 4.91 14.78 19.97
CA LYS A 147 4.02 15.51 19.06
C LYS A 147 2.95 14.62 18.42
N PHE A 148 3.21 13.33 18.28
CA PHE A 148 2.35 12.38 17.57
C PHE A 148 1.80 11.26 18.47
N SER A 149 2.47 10.98 19.60
CA SER A 149 2.26 9.77 20.41
C SER A 149 0.84 9.58 20.96
N ASP A 150 0.09 10.66 21.23
CA ASP A 150 -1.14 10.53 22.05
C ASP A 150 -2.43 11.07 21.38
N LYS A 151 -2.34 11.76 20.24
CA LYS A 151 -3.50 12.45 19.62
C LYS A 151 -3.74 12.14 18.14
N TRP A 152 -2.70 11.72 17.42
CA TRP A 152 -2.76 11.62 15.96
C TRP A 152 -2.52 10.19 15.45
N LEU A 153 -1.88 9.33 16.24
CA LEU A 153 -1.52 7.99 15.82
C LEU A 153 -1.89 6.98 16.90
N ASP A 154 -2.75 6.01 16.55
CA ASP A 154 -2.97 4.83 17.37
C ASP A 154 -2.05 3.69 16.87
N PRO A 155 -0.95 3.37 17.59
CA PRO A 155 -0.05 2.30 17.18
C PRO A 155 -0.70 0.91 17.20
N ASN A 156 -1.83 0.74 17.90
CA ASN A 156 -2.58 -0.51 17.99
C ASN A 156 -3.75 -0.60 16.99
N SER A 157 -3.89 0.39 16.10
CA SER A 157 -4.96 0.43 15.10
C SER A 157 -4.92 -0.81 14.17
N LYS A 158 -6.04 -1.17 13.53
CA LYS A 158 -6.11 -2.25 12.52
C LYS A 158 -5.57 -1.78 11.16
N THR A 159 -4.88 -2.62 10.38
CA THR A 159 -4.51 -2.28 8.99
C THR A 159 -5.80 -2.12 8.15
N LYS A 160 -5.77 -1.43 7.02
CA LYS A 160 -6.94 -1.29 6.13
C LYS A 160 -7.55 -2.64 5.74
N THR A 161 -6.71 -3.59 5.36
CA THR A 161 -7.13 -4.96 5.04
C THR A 161 -7.79 -5.63 6.24
N ARG A 162 -7.16 -5.55 7.42
CA ARG A 162 -7.71 -6.15 8.64
C ARG A 162 -9.02 -5.48 9.07
N PHE A 163 -9.13 -4.17 8.92
CA PHE A 163 -10.37 -3.43 9.16
C PHE A 163 -11.49 -3.92 8.25
N ALA A 164 -11.23 -4.05 6.94
CA ALA A 164 -12.23 -4.56 5.99
C ALA A 164 -12.71 -5.97 6.35
N TYR A 165 -11.81 -6.86 6.80
CA TYR A 165 -12.15 -8.23 7.19
C TYR A 165 -12.84 -8.37 8.57
N GLU A 166 -12.44 -7.57 9.56
CA GLU A 166 -12.82 -7.76 10.98
C GLU A 166 -13.76 -6.69 11.55
N GLY A 167 -14.31 -5.80 10.72
CA GLY A 167 -15.17 -4.75 11.27
C GLY A 167 -16.42 -5.30 11.96
#